data_AF-A0A0D3CE08-F1
#
_entry.id   AF-A0A0D3CE08-F1
#
_cell.length_a   1.000
_cell.length_b   1.000
_cell.length_c   1.000
_cell.angle_alpha   90.00
_cell.angle_beta   90.00
_cell.angle_gamma   90.00
#
_symmetry.space_group_name_H-M   'P 1'
#
loop_
_entity.id
_entity.type
_entity.pdbx_description
1 polymer ?
#
loop_
_entity_poly.entity_id
_entity_poly.type
_entity_poly.pdbx_seq_one_letter_code
_entity_poly.pdbx_strand_id
1 'polypeptide(L)'
;MSGFGLRESHGSTKLVRIVVVGETRTRKSSLIMAAVTDHNHPDPRIPPLLPYTNLPSEYCSEDVLFTLIDTSLRPEDKGDIIREVKEADATFAMDRLLDNSKLVRVPIVVAGYSVIQKEHNTIDTKEITTPIRQQCREIEICIEWSAPRLSDISWLAQAVFVQAQIAAMNHIGPVYDQVTNSLKPRCVAALEHIFELNACDNDYILSDDGFNHINARCFSIPLMPSRCRALIKSVQELCPEGVKENSLTVDGFLVLITKLIMDRKLRTLWTMLRTFGYNNDIRLVDEMIPYSSFKRILDQSVELTNEAIGSLRRVYHRFNNLGPQMMESLFETAPER
;
A
#
# COMPACT_ATOMS: atom_id res chain seq x y z
N MET A 1 -36.61 -26.18 13.68
CA MET A 1 -37.22 -24.90 13.25
C MET A 1 -36.34 -23.79 13.79
N SER A 2 -36.00 -22.85 12.90
CA SER A 2 -35.28 -21.57 13.10
C SER A 2 -33.88 -21.69 13.75
N GLY A 3 -32.76 -21.57 13.03
CA GLY A 3 -32.51 -20.75 11.84
C GLY A 3 -32.11 -19.32 12.27
N PHE A 4 -30.94 -19.17 12.88
CA PHE A 4 -30.31 -17.86 13.07
C PHE A 4 -29.39 -17.61 11.88
N GLY A 5 -29.93 -16.88 10.89
CA GLY A 5 -29.13 -16.33 9.81
C GLY A 5 -28.22 -15.24 10.38
N LEU A 6 -26.91 -15.50 10.33
CA LEU A 6 -25.92 -14.44 10.32
C LEU A 6 -26.22 -13.56 9.10
N ARG A 7 -26.66 -12.32 9.34
CA ARG A 7 -26.69 -11.29 8.31
C ARG A 7 -25.26 -11.07 7.86
N GLU A 8 -24.96 -11.53 6.65
CA GLU A 8 -23.79 -11.11 5.89
C GLU A 8 -23.81 -9.58 5.82
N SER A 9 -22.85 -8.95 6.49
CA SER A 9 -22.51 -7.57 6.22
C SER A 9 -21.88 -7.55 4.84
N HIS A 10 -22.66 -7.18 3.82
CA HIS A 10 -22.10 -6.76 2.53
C HIS A 10 -21.33 -5.45 2.73
N GLY A 11 -20.14 -5.53 3.32
CA GLY A 11 -19.09 -4.58 3.01
C GLY A 11 -18.76 -4.78 1.53
N SER A 12 -18.77 -3.70 0.73
CA SER A 12 -18.42 -3.81 -0.68
C SER A 12 -17.02 -4.42 -0.78
N THR A 13 -16.92 -5.65 -1.27
CA THR A 13 -15.63 -6.32 -1.48
C THR A 13 -14.83 -5.43 -2.42
N LYS A 14 -13.74 -4.85 -1.94
CA LYS A 14 -12.97 -3.92 -2.76
C LYS A 14 -12.36 -4.70 -3.91
N LEU A 15 -12.75 -4.35 -5.14
CA LEU A 15 -12.22 -4.94 -6.36
C LEU A 15 -10.93 -4.21 -6.74
N VAL A 16 -9.82 -4.94 -6.79
CA VAL A 16 -8.53 -4.42 -7.24
C VAL A 16 -8.27 -4.85 -8.68
N ARG A 17 -8.05 -3.88 -9.56
CA ARG A 17 -7.87 -4.04 -11.00
C ARG A 17 -6.39 -4.03 -11.36
N ILE A 18 -5.87 -5.16 -11.85
CA ILE A 18 -4.50 -5.29 -12.33
C ILE A 18 -4.54 -5.39 -13.85
N VAL A 19 -4.03 -4.36 -14.53
CA VAL A 19 -3.98 -4.33 -16.00
C VAL A 19 -2.66 -4.91 -16.49
N VAL A 20 -2.75 -5.91 -17.37
CA VAL A 20 -1.60 -6.64 -17.92
C VAL A 20 -1.30 -6.13 -19.32
N VAL A 21 -0.14 -5.50 -19.49
CA VAL A 21 0.31 -4.87 -20.73
C VAL A 21 1.60 -5.52 -21.22
N GLY A 22 1.75 -5.65 -22.53
CA GLY A 22 2.93 -6.24 -23.16
C GLY A 22 2.67 -6.64 -24.60
N GLU A 23 3.73 -6.72 -25.40
CA GLU A 23 3.68 -6.94 -26.85
C GLU A 23 2.89 -8.19 -27.26
N THR A 24 2.40 -8.25 -28.51
CA THR A 24 1.59 -9.37 -29.03
C THR A 24 2.26 -10.75 -28.86
N ARG A 25 3.58 -10.81 -28.67
CA ARG A 25 4.36 -12.04 -28.49
C ARG A 25 4.68 -12.40 -27.03
N THR A 26 4.30 -11.56 -26.06
CA THR A 26 4.69 -11.71 -24.64
C THR A 26 3.90 -12.80 -23.88
N ARG A 27 2.96 -13.52 -24.51
CA ARG A 27 2.18 -14.61 -23.89
C ARG A 27 1.40 -14.17 -22.63
N LYS A 28 0.90 -12.93 -22.59
CA LYS A 28 0.11 -12.37 -21.48
C LYS A 28 -1.07 -13.24 -21.07
N SER A 29 -1.90 -13.64 -22.03
CA SER A 29 -3.04 -14.53 -21.81
C SER A 29 -2.60 -15.86 -21.20
N SER A 30 -1.45 -16.40 -21.64
CA SER A 30 -0.88 -17.61 -21.04
C SER A 30 -0.43 -17.41 -19.59
N LEU A 31 0.14 -16.25 -19.27
CA LEU A 31 0.54 -15.90 -17.90
C LEU A 31 -0.67 -15.76 -16.97
N ILE A 32 -1.73 -15.08 -17.44
CA ILE A 32 -2.98 -14.91 -16.69
C ILE A 32 -3.64 -16.29 -16.46
N MET A 33 -3.74 -17.13 -17.49
CA MET A 33 -4.29 -18.48 -17.34
C MET A 33 -3.46 -19.32 -16.37
N ALA A 34 -2.13 -19.24 -16.44
CA ALA A 34 -1.25 -19.97 -15.53
C ALA A 34 -1.42 -19.57 -14.06
N ALA A 35 -1.87 -18.34 -13.78
CA ALA A 35 -2.19 -17.89 -12.42
C ALA A 35 -3.54 -18.41 -11.90
N VAL A 36 -4.49 -18.65 -12.80
CA VAL A 36 -5.88 -18.96 -12.46
C VAL A 36 -6.13 -20.46 -12.43
N THR A 37 -5.42 -21.24 -13.25
CA THR A 37 -5.62 -22.69 -13.36
C THR A 37 -4.68 -23.53 -12.52
N ASP A 38 -3.84 -22.91 -11.67
CA ASP A 38 -2.92 -23.55 -10.72
C ASP A 38 -2.25 -24.81 -11.31
N HIS A 39 -1.50 -24.62 -12.39
CA HIS A 39 -0.73 -25.66 -13.07
C HIS A 39 -1.49 -26.67 -13.94
N ASN A 40 -2.83 -26.62 -14.03
CA ASN A 40 -3.53 -27.38 -15.06
C ASN A 40 -3.18 -26.77 -16.42
N HIS A 41 -2.42 -27.53 -17.22
CA HIS A 41 -1.79 -27.16 -18.48
C HIS A 41 -2.51 -26.02 -19.23
N PRO A 42 -1.78 -25.00 -19.73
CA PRO A 42 -2.38 -24.03 -20.63
C PRO A 42 -3.00 -24.80 -21.79
N ASP A 43 -4.33 -24.75 -21.90
CA ASP A 43 -5.05 -25.35 -23.02
C ASP A 43 -4.34 -24.92 -24.32
N PRO A 44 -4.05 -25.81 -25.28
CA PRO A 44 -3.52 -25.41 -26.58
C PRO A 44 -4.40 -24.37 -27.31
N ARG A 45 -5.60 -24.06 -26.80
CA ARG A 45 -6.53 -23.04 -27.30
C ARG A 45 -6.71 -21.83 -26.36
N ILE A 46 -5.66 -21.33 -25.71
CA ILE A 46 -5.76 -20.02 -25.04
C ILE A 46 -6.06 -18.94 -26.09
N PRO A 47 -7.16 -18.17 -25.93
CA PRO A 47 -7.48 -17.09 -26.85
C PRO A 47 -6.39 -15.99 -26.76
N PRO A 48 -6.18 -15.21 -27.84
CA PRO A 48 -5.17 -14.15 -27.85
C PRO A 48 -5.49 -12.98 -26.90
N LEU A 49 -6.72 -12.92 -26.39
CA LEU A 49 -7.20 -11.95 -25.42
C LEU A 49 -8.21 -12.65 -24.50
N LEU A 50 -8.02 -12.53 -23.19
CA LEU A 50 -8.95 -13.08 -22.20
C LEU A 50 -10.01 -12.05 -21.78
N PRO A 51 -11.21 -12.51 -21.37
CA PRO A 51 -12.13 -11.66 -20.62
C PRO A 51 -11.51 -11.26 -19.26
N TYR A 52 -12.15 -10.31 -18.57
CA TYR A 52 -11.77 -9.98 -17.19
C TYR A 52 -11.75 -11.24 -16.33
N THR A 53 -10.59 -11.52 -15.74
CA THR A 53 -10.33 -12.79 -15.08
C THR A 53 -10.06 -12.56 -13.61
N ASN A 54 -10.90 -13.11 -12.74
CA ASN A 54 -10.70 -13.01 -11.29
C ASN A 54 -9.65 -14.03 -10.83
N LEU A 55 -8.77 -13.60 -9.94
CA LEU A 55 -7.83 -14.52 -9.29
C LEU A 55 -8.57 -15.42 -8.30
N PRO A 56 -8.15 -16.69 -8.17
CA PRO A 56 -8.70 -17.59 -7.15
C PRO A 56 -8.55 -17.03 -5.74
N SER A 57 -9.49 -17.38 -4.85
CA SER A 57 -9.50 -16.89 -3.47
C SER A 57 -8.28 -17.31 -2.67
N GLU A 58 -7.59 -18.41 -3.03
CA GLU A 58 -6.34 -18.80 -2.35
C GLU A 58 -5.21 -17.77 -2.52
N TYR A 59 -5.30 -16.93 -3.56
CA TYR A 59 -4.36 -15.86 -3.86
C TYR A 59 -4.87 -14.49 -3.39
N CYS A 60 -6.01 -14.43 -2.70
CA CYS A 60 -6.65 -13.20 -2.25
C CYS A 60 -6.58 -13.11 -0.70
N SER A 61 -6.47 -11.90 -0.15
CA SER A 61 -6.75 -11.66 1.27
C SER A 61 -8.27 -11.67 1.50
N GLU A 62 -8.73 -12.05 2.70
CA GLU A 62 -10.15 -12.34 3.01
C GLU A 62 -11.16 -11.27 2.52
N ASP A 63 -10.76 -10.00 2.40
CA ASP A 63 -11.65 -8.88 2.03
C ASP A 63 -11.37 -8.19 0.68
N VAL A 64 -10.44 -8.72 -0.14
CA VAL A 64 -10.02 -8.06 -1.39
C VAL A 64 -10.04 -9.02 -2.56
N LEU A 65 -10.86 -8.72 -3.57
CA LEU A 65 -10.92 -9.48 -4.81
C LEU A 65 -10.00 -8.84 -5.86
N PHE A 66 -9.26 -9.65 -6.61
CA PHE A 66 -8.38 -9.16 -7.67
C PHE A 66 -8.88 -9.61 -9.04
N THR A 67 -8.93 -8.66 -9.98
CA THR A 67 -9.26 -8.91 -11.39
C THR A 67 -8.07 -8.57 -12.28
N LEU A 68 -7.66 -9.54 -13.08
CA LEU A 68 -6.66 -9.40 -14.13
C LEU A 68 -7.34 -8.97 -15.43
N ILE A 69 -6.82 -7.91 -16.04
CA ILE A 69 -7.33 -7.35 -17.29
C ILE A 69 -6.25 -7.55 -18.37
N ASP A 70 -6.50 -8.51 -19.27
CA ASP A 70 -5.65 -8.73 -20.44
C ASP A 70 -5.85 -7.61 -21.46
N THR A 71 -4.78 -7.20 -22.13
CA THR A 71 -4.84 -6.09 -23.10
C THR A 71 -4.27 -6.47 -24.46
N SER A 72 -4.83 -5.89 -25.51
CA SER A 72 -4.37 -6.06 -26.89
C SER A 72 -3.66 -4.79 -27.36
N LEU A 73 -2.46 -4.94 -27.93
CA LEU A 73 -1.68 -3.84 -28.50
C LEU A 73 -2.02 -3.53 -29.96
N ARG A 74 -3.17 -4.01 -30.46
CA ARG A 74 -3.62 -3.64 -31.81
C ARG A 74 -3.86 -2.14 -31.85
N PRO A 75 -3.58 -1.46 -32.98
CA PRO A 75 -3.79 -0.01 -33.09
C PRO A 75 -5.22 0.43 -32.76
N GLU A 76 -6.20 -0.43 -33.07
CA GLU A 76 -7.62 -0.25 -32.81
C GLU A 76 -7.95 -0.21 -31.31
N ASP A 77 -7.24 -1.01 -30.50
CA ASP A 77 -7.52 -1.21 -29.07
C ASP A 77 -6.78 -0.19 -28.18
N LYS A 78 -6.00 0.74 -28.76
CA LYS A 78 -5.21 1.73 -28.00
C LYS A 78 -6.06 2.58 -27.05
N GLY A 79 -7.28 2.94 -27.47
CA GLY A 79 -8.21 3.73 -26.66
C GLY A 79 -8.67 2.96 -25.41
N ASP A 80 -8.94 1.67 -25.57
CA ASP A 80 -9.35 0.78 -24.47
C ASP A 80 -8.20 0.58 -23.48
N ILE A 81 -6.97 0.34 -23.95
CA ILE A 81 -5.81 0.23 -23.05
C ILE A 81 -5.68 1.47 -22.16
N ILE A 82 -5.80 2.66 -22.74
CA ILE A 82 -5.69 3.92 -21.99
C ILE A 82 -6.81 4.02 -20.94
N ARG A 83 -8.03 3.59 -21.26
CA ARG A 83 -9.15 3.56 -20.30
C ARG A 83 -8.85 2.59 -19.16
N GLU A 84 -8.51 1.35 -19.48
CA GLU A 84 -8.23 0.32 -18.47
C GLU A 84 -7.07 0.74 -17.54
N VAL A 85 -5.98 1.27 -18.10
CA VAL A 85 -4.81 1.74 -17.32
C VAL A 85 -5.15 2.91 -16.39
N LYS A 86 -6.07 3.80 -16.79
CA LYS A 86 -6.51 4.91 -15.93
C LYS A 86 -7.35 4.46 -14.74
N GLU A 87 -8.07 3.36 -14.90
CA GLU A 87 -8.93 2.75 -13.88
C GLU A 87 -8.26 1.59 -13.15
N ALA A 88 -6.97 1.34 -13.43
CA ALA A 88 -6.20 0.29 -12.80
C ALA A 88 -5.75 0.71 -11.40
N ASP A 89 -5.62 -0.25 -10.49
CA ASP A 89 -4.95 -0.07 -9.19
C ASP A 89 -3.47 -0.42 -9.27
N ALA A 90 -3.08 -1.27 -10.23
CA ALA A 90 -1.70 -1.53 -10.62
C ALA A 90 -1.61 -1.93 -12.08
N THR A 91 -0.47 -1.65 -12.70
CA THR A 91 -0.17 -2.11 -14.06
C THR A 91 0.98 -3.10 -14.04
N PHE A 92 0.79 -4.25 -14.66
CA PHE A 92 1.86 -5.20 -14.94
C PHE A 92 2.34 -5.03 -16.38
N ALA A 93 3.61 -4.69 -16.58
CA ALA A 93 4.22 -4.53 -17.89
C ALA A 93 5.20 -5.67 -18.17
N MET A 94 4.98 -6.39 -19.27
CA MET A 94 5.83 -7.49 -19.72
C MET A 94 6.78 -7.01 -20.82
N ASP A 95 8.08 -7.19 -20.58
CA ASP A 95 9.22 -6.90 -21.48
C ASP A 95 9.49 -5.40 -21.75
N ARG A 96 8.48 -4.61 -22.12
CA ARG A 96 8.62 -3.17 -22.34
C ARG A 96 7.48 -2.36 -21.72
N LEU A 97 7.83 -1.21 -21.16
CA LEU A 97 6.86 -0.19 -20.78
C LEU A 97 6.20 0.39 -22.03
N LEU A 98 4.90 0.68 -21.95
CA LEU A 98 4.25 1.51 -22.95
C LEU A 98 5.01 2.84 -23.08
N ASP A 99 5.19 3.34 -24.31
CA ASP A 99 5.65 4.72 -24.56
C ASP A 99 4.77 5.77 -23.84
N ASN A 100 3.55 5.35 -23.48
CA ASN A 100 2.57 6.11 -22.71
C ASN A 100 2.70 5.94 -21.18
N SER A 101 3.85 5.51 -20.65
CA SER A 101 4.09 5.37 -19.20
C SER A 101 3.72 6.62 -18.39
N LYS A 102 3.81 7.80 -19.00
CA LYS A 102 3.36 9.08 -18.43
C LYS A 102 1.86 9.19 -18.13
N LEU A 103 1.03 8.30 -18.66
CA LEU A 103 -0.41 8.26 -18.40
C LEU A 103 -0.77 7.40 -17.19
N VAL A 104 0.16 6.57 -16.72
CA VAL A 104 -0.03 5.68 -15.57
C VAL A 104 0.21 6.50 -14.31
N ARG A 105 -0.75 6.50 -13.37
CA ARG A 105 -0.61 7.12 -12.03
C ARG A 105 -0.60 6.10 -10.89
N VAL A 106 -0.59 4.82 -11.26
CA VAL A 106 -0.65 3.67 -10.36
C VAL A 106 0.67 2.90 -10.40
N PRO A 107 0.99 2.12 -9.37
CA PRO A 107 2.22 1.34 -9.34
C PRO A 107 2.35 0.42 -10.56
N ILE A 108 3.56 0.41 -11.13
CA ILE A 108 3.93 -0.47 -12.24
C ILE A 108 4.85 -1.56 -11.73
N VAL A 109 4.47 -2.81 -11.99
CA VAL A 109 5.33 -3.98 -11.85
C VAL A 109 5.84 -4.35 -13.24
N VAL A 110 7.15 -4.35 -13.43
CA VAL A 110 7.78 -4.68 -14.72
C VAL A 110 8.41 -6.05 -14.62
N ALA A 111 8.08 -6.98 -15.53
CA ALA A 111 8.83 -8.23 -15.69
C ALA A 111 9.65 -8.18 -16.97
N GLY A 112 10.97 -8.08 -16.83
CA GLY A 112 11.93 -8.11 -17.92
C GLY A 112 12.48 -9.52 -18.14
N TYR A 113 12.58 -9.93 -19.41
CA TYR A 113 13.23 -11.19 -19.74
C TYR A 113 14.75 -11.04 -19.63
N SER A 114 15.38 -11.82 -18.76
CA SER A 114 16.83 -11.89 -18.64
C SER A 114 17.40 -12.74 -19.77
N VAL A 115 17.95 -12.09 -20.80
CA VAL A 115 18.77 -12.77 -21.79
C VAL A 115 20.15 -12.99 -21.17
N ILE A 116 20.31 -14.05 -20.39
CA ILE A 116 21.65 -14.51 -20.00
C ILE A 116 22.32 -15.07 -21.26
N GLN A 117 22.95 -14.20 -22.06
CA GLN A 117 24.08 -14.64 -22.88
C GLN A 117 25.21 -14.95 -21.89
N LYS A 118 25.39 -16.24 -21.63
CA LYS A 118 26.64 -16.74 -21.06
C LYS A 118 27.76 -16.35 -22.02
N GLU A 119 28.48 -15.28 -21.71
CA GLU A 119 29.92 -15.11 -21.92
C GLU A 119 30.32 -13.71 -21.45
N HIS A 120 30.98 -13.67 -20.28
CA HIS A 120 31.71 -12.52 -19.74
C HIS A 120 30.94 -11.19 -19.59
N ASN A 121 30.14 -11.08 -18.53
CA ASN A 121 30.13 -9.95 -17.57
C ASN A 121 28.87 -10.05 -16.70
N THR A 122 29.04 -10.23 -15.40
CA THR A 122 27.95 -10.09 -14.43
C THR A 122 27.67 -8.61 -14.23
N ILE A 123 26.94 -8.00 -15.16
CA ILE A 123 26.36 -6.66 -14.94
C ILE A 123 25.35 -6.82 -13.80
N ASP A 124 25.49 -6.02 -12.74
CA ASP A 124 24.58 -6.04 -11.59
C ASP A 124 23.18 -5.62 -12.08
N THR A 125 22.15 -6.43 -11.83
CA THR A 125 20.73 -6.15 -12.12
C THR A 125 20.30 -4.74 -11.69
N LYS A 126 20.93 -4.18 -10.65
CA LYS A 126 20.72 -2.79 -10.21
C LYS A 126 21.12 -1.75 -11.26
N GLU A 127 22.16 -2.01 -12.04
CA GLU A 127 22.71 -1.08 -13.05
C GLU A 127 21.79 -0.97 -14.28
N ILE A 128 21.06 -2.05 -14.61
CA ILE A 128 20.09 -2.10 -15.73
C ILE A 128 18.72 -1.53 -15.31
N THR A 129 18.31 -1.72 -14.06
CA THR A 129 17.00 -1.28 -13.55
C THR A 129 16.96 0.20 -13.15
N THR A 130 18.11 0.82 -12.84
CA THR A 130 18.18 2.23 -12.44
C THR A 130 17.76 3.22 -13.54
N PRO A 131 18.23 3.10 -14.81
CA PRO A 131 17.83 3.99 -15.90
C PRO A 131 16.34 3.92 -16.22
N ILE A 132 15.75 2.71 -16.20
CA ILE A 132 14.33 2.49 -16.52
C ILE A 132 13.44 3.13 -15.45
N ARG A 133 13.83 3.02 -14.17
CA ARG A 133 13.13 3.67 -13.05
C ARG A 133 13.28 5.20 -13.05
N GLN A 134 14.39 5.73 -13.56
CA GLN A 134 14.54 7.18 -13.74
C GLN A 134 13.60 7.72 -14.83
N GLN A 135 13.27 6.90 -15.83
CA GLN A 135 12.35 7.26 -16.91
C GLN A 135 10.86 7.18 -16.51
N CYS A 136 10.51 6.32 -15.54
CA CYS A 136 9.14 6.17 -15.03
C CYS A 136 9.17 5.88 -13.52
N ARG A 137 8.70 6.85 -12.73
CA ARG A 137 8.79 6.84 -11.26
C ARG A 137 7.78 5.90 -10.61
N GLU A 138 6.75 5.55 -11.36
CA GLU A 138 5.67 4.64 -11.01
C GLU A 138 6.15 3.18 -10.99
N ILE A 139 7.33 2.88 -11.53
CA ILE A 139 7.93 1.54 -11.45
C ILE A 139 8.39 1.26 -10.02
N GLU A 140 7.58 0.50 -9.28
CA GLU A 140 7.89 0.10 -7.91
C GLU A 140 8.67 -1.22 -7.86
N ILE A 141 8.34 -2.17 -8.74
CA ILE A 141 8.88 -3.53 -8.72
C ILE A 141 9.41 -3.91 -10.10
N CYS A 142 10.61 -4.47 -10.14
CA CYS A 142 11.20 -5.04 -11.33
C CYS A 142 11.51 -6.52 -11.06
N ILE A 143 10.98 -7.41 -11.89
CA ILE A 143 11.19 -8.86 -11.82
C ILE A 143 12.01 -9.27 -13.04
N GLU A 144 13.20 -9.78 -12.81
CA GLU A 144 13.95 -10.46 -13.88
C GLU A 144 13.57 -11.92 -13.89
N TRP A 145 13.29 -12.45 -15.08
CA TRP A 145 12.93 -13.86 -15.22
C TRP A 145 13.54 -14.48 -16.47
N SER A 146 13.76 -15.78 -16.42
CA SER A 146 14.07 -16.62 -17.58
C SER A 146 13.17 -17.86 -17.49
N ALA A 147 12.38 -18.15 -18.53
CA ALA A 147 11.56 -19.38 -18.57
C ALA A 147 11.97 -20.23 -19.76
N PRO A 148 13.02 -21.05 -19.63
CA PRO A 148 13.29 -22.11 -20.58
C PRO A 148 12.20 -23.20 -20.57
N ARG A 149 11.42 -23.35 -19.48
CA ARG A 149 10.40 -24.40 -19.32
C ARG A 149 9.01 -23.83 -18.96
N LEU A 150 7.97 -24.62 -19.27
CA LEU A 150 6.58 -24.27 -18.95
C LEU A 150 6.32 -24.16 -17.43
N SER A 151 7.01 -24.94 -16.60
CA SER A 151 6.96 -24.83 -15.12
C SER A 151 7.33 -23.43 -14.64
N ASP A 152 8.28 -22.79 -15.32
CA ASP A 152 8.84 -21.50 -14.92
C ASP A 152 7.85 -20.36 -15.21
N ILE A 153 6.93 -20.55 -16.17
CA ILE A 153 5.83 -19.61 -16.48
C ILE A 153 4.84 -19.55 -15.32
N SER A 154 4.57 -20.68 -14.65
CA SER A 154 3.61 -20.70 -13.56
C SER A 154 4.18 -20.09 -12.27
N TRP A 155 5.44 -20.37 -11.95
CA TRP A 155 6.15 -19.63 -10.91
C TRP A 155 6.17 -18.13 -11.20
N LEU A 156 6.46 -17.75 -12.45
CA LEU A 156 6.45 -16.35 -12.85
C LEU A 156 5.07 -15.72 -12.67
N ALA A 157 4.01 -16.42 -13.06
CA ALA A 157 2.64 -15.95 -12.89
C ALA A 157 2.34 -15.67 -11.41
N GLN A 158 2.64 -16.63 -10.52
CA GLN A 158 2.46 -16.47 -9.09
C GLN A 158 3.29 -15.31 -8.54
N ALA A 159 4.58 -15.25 -8.88
CA ALA A 159 5.48 -14.20 -8.43
C ALA A 159 5.00 -12.81 -8.88
N VAL A 160 4.67 -12.66 -10.17
CA VAL A 160 4.22 -11.40 -10.76
C VAL A 160 2.93 -10.92 -10.12
N PHE A 161 1.90 -11.78 -10.05
CA PHE A 161 0.59 -11.34 -9.58
C PHE A 161 0.59 -11.07 -8.08
N VAL A 162 1.31 -11.86 -7.28
CA VAL A 162 1.49 -11.54 -5.85
C VAL A 162 2.20 -10.20 -5.68
N GLN A 163 3.23 -9.90 -6.47
CA GLN A 163 3.90 -8.59 -6.40
C GLN A 163 3.00 -7.45 -6.88
N ALA A 164 2.20 -7.65 -7.92
CA ALA A 164 1.24 -6.67 -8.41
C ALA A 164 0.13 -6.38 -7.38
N GLN A 165 -0.36 -7.41 -6.68
CA GLN A 165 -1.29 -7.26 -5.55
C GLN A 165 -0.65 -6.45 -4.42
N ILE A 166 0.58 -6.78 -4.03
CA ILE A 166 1.32 -6.05 -2.99
C ILE A 166 1.52 -4.58 -3.40
N ALA A 167 1.87 -4.31 -4.65
CA ALA A 167 2.08 -2.96 -5.15
C ALA A 167 0.77 -2.16 -5.19
N ALA A 168 -0.32 -2.75 -5.73
CA ALA A 168 -1.65 -2.14 -5.74
C ALA A 168 -2.11 -1.76 -4.33
N MET A 169 -1.87 -2.65 -3.36
CA MET A 169 -2.27 -2.40 -1.98
C MET A 169 -1.33 -1.45 -1.25
N ASN A 170 -0.02 -1.49 -1.51
CA ASN A 170 0.99 -0.76 -0.74
C ASN A 170 1.67 0.35 -1.56
N HIS A 171 0.93 0.97 -2.46
CA HIS A 171 1.41 2.02 -3.34
C HIS A 171 1.97 3.24 -2.60
N ILE A 172 3.03 3.83 -3.16
CA ILE A 172 3.70 5.01 -2.58
C ILE A 172 2.89 6.30 -2.76
N GLY A 173 2.02 6.34 -3.77
CA GLY A 173 1.31 7.54 -4.22
C GLY A 173 0.59 8.32 -3.12
N PRO A 174 -0.23 7.71 -2.25
CA PRO A 174 -0.94 8.43 -1.20
C PRO A 174 -0.06 8.87 -0.03
N VAL A 175 1.07 8.19 0.20
CA VAL A 175 1.90 8.41 1.39
C VAL A 175 3.00 9.42 1.15
N TYR A 176 3.55 9.49 -0.07
CA TYR A 176 4.76 10.25 -0.35
C TYR A 176 4.69 10.99 -1.68
N ASP A 177 5.14 12.23 -1.68
CA ASP A 177 5.37 12.99 -2.89
C ASP A 177 6.85 12.89 -3.29
N GLN A 178 7.11 12.14 -4.36
CA GLN A 178 8.46 11.96 -4.91
C GLN A 178 9.00 13.21 -5.62
N VAL A 179 8.19 14.23 -5.88
CA VAL A 179 8.62 15.51 -6.47
C VAL A 179 9.19 16.43 -5.40
N THR A 180 8.42 16.65 -4.33
CA THR A 180 8.85 17.47 -3.18
C THR A 180 9.75 16.71 -2.21
N ASN A 181 9.84 15.38 -2.35
CA ASN A 181 10.56 14.47 -1.47
C ASN A 181 10.08 14.60 -0.02
N SER A 182 8.76 14.57 0.16
CA SER A 182 8.09 14.76 1.45
C SER A 182 6.87 13.86 1.62
N LEU A 183 6.51 13.55 2.88
CA LEU A 183 5.26 12.87 3.19
C LEU A 183 4.07 13.76 2.81
N LYS A 184 3.01 13.16 2.27
CA LYS A 184 1.80 13.91 1.94
C LYS A 184 1.04 14.34 3.20
N PRO A 185 0.33 15.50 3.20
CA PRO A 185 -0.34 16.04 4.39
C PRO A 185 -1.25 15.03 5.11
N ARG A 186 -2.17 14.37 4.39
CA ARG A 186 -3.00 13.29 4.94
C ARG A 186 -2.21 12.15 5.60
N CYS A 187 -1.08 11.75 5.03
CA CYS A 187 -0.22 10.72 5.60
C CYS A 187 0.43 11.20 6.89
N VAL A 188 0.91 12.45 6.93
CA VAL A 188 1.43 13.10 8.13
C VAL A 188 0.36 13.11 9.23
N ALA A 189 -0.84 13.61 8.95
CA ALA A 189 -1.93 13.68 9.92
C ALA A 189 -2.29 12.28 10.48
N ALA A 190 -2.33 11.25 9.64
CA ALA A 190 -2.59 9.89 10.08
C ALA A 190 -1.49 9.33 10.99
N LEU A 191 -0.22 9.56 10.63
CA LEU A 191 0.94 9.13 11.40
C LEU A 191 1.08 9.88 12.73
N GLU A 192 0.78 11.17 12.76
CA GLU A 192 0.74 11.96 13.99
C GLU A 192 -0.33 11.45 14.94
N HIS A 193 -1.52 11.10 14.43
CA HIS A 193 -2.55 10.47 15.25
C HIS A 193 -2.09 9.11 15.78
N ILE A 194 -1.43 8.28 14.96
CA ILE A 194 -0.84 7.01 15.44
C ILE A 194 0.20 7.29 16.52
N PHE A 195 1.06 8.28 16.34
CA PHE A 195 2.05 8.66 17.35
C PHE A 195 1.36 9.05 18.66
N GLU A 196 0.36 9.93 18.63
CA GLU A 196 -0.36 10.40 19.81
C GLU A 196 -1.05 9.27 20.58
N LEU A 197 -1.62 8.28 19.89
CA LEU A 197 -2.23 7.11 20.53
C LEU A 197 -1.24 6.23 21.29
N ASN A 198 0.05 6.34 21.00
CA ASN A 198 1.12 5.50 21.57
C ASN A 198 2.16 6.29 22.37
N ALA A 199 2.10 7.62 22.34
CA ALA A 199 2.97 8.48 23.13
C ALA A 199 2.48 8.53 24.58
N CYS A 200 3.42 8.54 25.53
CA CYS A 200 3.07 8.62 26.95
C CYS A 200 2.56 10.03 27.30
N ASP A 201 1.48 10.11 28.08
CA ASP A 201 0.60 11.28 28.28
C ASP A 201 1.27 12.60 28.69
N ASN A 202 2.47 12.58 29.28
CA ASN A 202 3.05 13.78 29.88
C ASN A 202 4.17 14.44 29.06
N ASP A 203 4.86 13.71 28.18
CA ASP A 203 6.08 14.21 27.52
C ASP A 203 5.99 14.24 25.99
N TYR A 204 4.92 13.71 25.39
CA TYR A 204 4.75 13.64 23.93
C TYR A 204 5.95 12.99 23.22
N ILE A 205 6.53 11.97 23.85
CA ILE A 205 7.62 11.17 23.31
C ILE A 205 7.16 9.72 23.12
N LEU A 206 7.66 9.08 22.07
CA LEU A 206 7.49 7.66 21.80
C LEU A 206 8.69 6.90 22.38
N SER A 207 8.49 6.34 23.56
CA SER A 207 9.48 5.52 24.27
C SER A 207 9.56 4.10 23.72
N ASP A 208 10.48 3.29 24.26
CA ASP A 208 10.60 1.85 23.96
C ASP A 208 9.26 1.11 24.14
N ASP A 209 8.46 1.49 25.14
CA ASP A 209 7.15 0.88 25.40
C ASP A 209 6.14 1.22 24.30
N GLY A 210 6.10 2.48 23.87
CA GLY A 210 5.24 2.91 22.75
C GLY A 210 5.63 2.23 21.44
N PHE A 211 6.94 2.12 21.16
CA PHE A 211 7.44 1.32 20.04
C PHE A 211 7.00 -0.13 20.12
N ASN A 212 7.16 -0.76 21.29
CA ASN A 212 6.79 -2.14 21.48
C ASN A 212 5.27 -2.34 21.34
N HIS A 213 4.45 -1.40 21.80
CA HIS A 213 3.00 -1.43 21.61
C HIS A 213 2.63 -1.38 20.12
N ILE A 214 3.17 -0.43 19.36
CA ILE A 214 2.96 -0.33 17.91
C ILE A 214 3.37 -1.65 17.25
N ASN A 215 4.55 -2.17 17.58
CA ASN A 215 5.11 -3.34 16.91
C ASN A 215 4.34 -4.62 17.24
N ALA A 216 3.95 -4.80 18.50
CA ALA A 216 3.12 -5.91 18.95
C ALA A 216 1.74 -5.87 18.30
N ARG A 217 1.14 -4.68 18.18
CA ARG A 217 -0.17 -4.50 17.54
C ARG A 217 -0.11 -4.73 16.03
N CYS A 218 0.92 -4.24 15.35
CA CYS A 218 1.03 -4.32 13.88
C CYS A 218 1.56 -5.66 13.36
N PHE A 219 2.44 -6.32 14.10
CA PHE A 219 3.20 -7.48 13.60
C PHE A 219 3.10 -8.70 14.50
N SER A 220 2.36 -8.63 15.61
CA SER A 220 2.24 -9.70 16.60
C SER A 220 3.58 -10.18 17.16
N ILE A 221 4.61 -9.33 17.07
CA ILE A 221 5.99 -9.64 17.50
C ILE A 221 6.53 -8.44 18.29
N PRO A 222 6.93 -8.64 19.56
CA PRO A 222 7.59 -7.62 20.36
C PRO A 222 8.87 -7.11 19.69
N LEU A 223 9.10 -5.80 19.77
CA LEU A 223 10.33 -5.24 19.23
C LEU A 223 11.48 -5.48 20.21
N MET A 224 12.53 -6.16 19.76
CA MET A 224 13.72 -6.35 20.60
C MET A 224 14.34 -5.00 20.98
N PRO A 225 14.73 -4.77 22.25
CA PRO A 225 15.29 -3.48 22.70
C PRO A 225 16.54 -3.03 21.92
N SER A 226 17.32 -3.98 21.41
CA SER A 226 18.47 -3.68 20.53
C SER A 226 18.04 -3.09 19.18
N ARG A 227 16.92 -3.57 18.62
CA ARG A 227 16.33 -3.03 17.38
C ARG A 227 15.72 -1.65 17.60
N CYS A 228 15.03 -1.44 18.73
CA CYS A 228 14.48 -0.12 19.07
C CYS A 228 15.58 0.94 19.14
N ARG A 229 16.64 0.67 19.92
CA ARG A 229 17.81 1.55 20.02
C ARG A 229 18.50 1.80 18.67
N ALA A 230 18.57 0.79 17.80
CA ALA A 230 19.12 0.97 16.46
C ALA A 230 18.27 1.91 15.60
N LEU A 231 16.93 1.83 15.69
CA LEU A 231 16.03 2.75 14.99
C LEU A 231 16.19 4.17 15.52
N ILE A 232 16.16 4.36 16.85
CA ILE A 232 16.33 5.68 17.46
C ILE A 232 17.68 6.29 17.09
N LYS A 233 18.76 5.51 17.13
CA LYS A 233 20.09 5.97 16.69
C LYS A 233 20.09 6.39 15.22
N SER A 234 19.42 5.63 14.35
CA SER A 234 19.33 5.99 12.93
C SER A 234 18.55 7.29 12.70
N VAL A 235 17.57 7.60 13.55
CA VAL A 235 16.87 8.90 13.54
C VAL A 235 17.77 9.99 14.08
N GLN A 236 18.48 9.77 15.19
CA GLN A 236 19.43 10.73 15.76
C GLN A 236 20.49 11.19 14.75
N GLU A 237 20.96 10.27 13.91
CA GLU A 237 21.95 10.56 12.85
C GLU A 237 21.36 11.43 11.72
N LEU A 238 20.06 11.34 11.46
CA LEU A 238 19.37 12.07 10.39
C LEU A 238 18.75 13.39 10.88
N CYS A 239 18.21 13.40 12.09
CA CYS A 239 17.51 14.51 12.71
C CYS A 239 17.79 14.48 14.23
N PRO A 240 18.83 15.18 14.70
CA PRO A 240 19.19 15.17 16.11
C PRO A 240 18.10 15.67 17.04
N GLU A 241 17.35 16.68 16.61
CA GLU A 241 16.20 17.27 17.33
C GLU A 241 14.98 16.33 17.36
N GLY A 242 14.96 15.30 16.51
CA GLY A 242 13.91 14.28 16.46
C GLY A 242 13.96 13.28 17.63
N VAL A 243 14.99 13.37 18.48
CA VAL A 243 15.22 12.43 19.58
C VAL A 243 15.37 13.22 20.88
N LYS A 244 14.58 12.83 21.89
CA LYS A 244 14.65 13.38 23.25
C LYS A 244 14.74 12.22 24.23
N GLU A 245 15.75 12.22 25.09
CA GLU A 245 15.91 11.23 26.17
C GLU A 245 15.83 9.76 25.68
N ASN A 246 16.49 9.45 24.56
CA ASN A 246 16.42 8.14 23.88
C ASN A 246 14.99 7.71 23.46
N SER A 247 14.10 8.67 23.25
CA SER A 247 12.75 8.47 22.73
C SER A 247 12.53 9.36 21.51
N LEU A 248 11.57 9.05 20.64
CA LEU A 248 11.29 9.88 19.47
C LEU A 248 10.27 10.96 19.77
N THR A 249 10.50 12.16 19.24
CA THR A 249 9.45 13.16 19.07
C THR A 249 8.58 12.80 17.87
N VAL A 250 7.46 13.53 17.66
CA VAL A 250 6.66 13.40 16.43
C VAL A 250 7.54 13.55 15.18
N ASP A 251 8.40 14.55 15.14
CA ASP A 251 9.29 14.80 14.00
C ASP A 251 10.26 13.64 13.78
N GLY A 252 10.84 13.10 14.86
CA GLY A 252 11.69 11.91 14.78
C GLY A 252 10.95 10.68 14.24
N PHE A 253 9.69 10.51 14.65
CA PHE A 253 8.84 9.43 14.13
C PHE A 253 8.54 9.60 12.63
N LEU A 254 8.21 10.80 12.17
CA LEU A 254 8.00 11.08 10.75
C LEU A 254 9.28 10.87 9.91
N VAL A 255 10.45 11.22 10.46
CA VAL A 255 11.76 10.93 9.84
C VAL A 255 12.01 9.42 9.75
N LEU A 256 11.67 8.66 10.80
CA LEU A 256 11.75 7.20 10.78
C LEU A 256 10.87 6.60 9.68
N ILE A 257 9.62 7.07 9.54
CA ILE A 257 8.71 6.61 8.49
C ILE A 257 9.25 6.97 7.10
N THR A 258 9.75 8.18 6.93
CA THR A 258 10.39 8.61 5.67
C THR A 258 11.57 7.70 5.32
N LYS A 259 12.39 7.34 6.32
CA LYS A 259 13.48 6.36 6.16
C LYS A 259 12.95 4.98 5.72
N LEU A 260 11.85 4.49 6.29
CA LEU A 260 11.25 3.21 5.85
C LEU A 260 10.83 3.25 4.38
N ILE A 261 10.30 4.38 3.89
CA ILE A 261 9.95 4.57 2.48
C ILE A 261 11.23 4.51 1.61
N MET A 262 12.29 5.22 2.01
CA MET A 262 13.58 5.21 1.30
C MET A 262 14.23 3.82 1.29
N ASP A 263 14.15 3.10 2.40
CA ASP A 263 14.63 1.72 2.55
C ASP A 263 13.71 0.69 1.85
N ARG A 264 12.68 1.14 1.10
CA ARG A 264 11.71 0.32 0.35
C ARG A 264 10.87 -0.63 1.22
N LYS A 265 10.59 -0.23 2.46
CA LYS A 265 9.78 -0.97 3.44
C LYS A 265 8.34 -0.44 3.50
N LEU A 266 7.73 -0.15 2.34
CA LEU A 266 6.36 0.37 2.24
C LEU A 266 5.32 -0.54 2.90
N ARG A 267 5.51 -1.87 2.82
CA ARG A 267 4.64 -2.84 3.50
C ARG A 267 4.56 -2.59 5.00
N THR A 268 5.68 -2.24 5.66
CA THR A 268 5.70 -1.94 7.10
C THR A 268 4.85 -0.73 7.45
N LEU A 269 4.97 0.35 6.66
CA LEU A 269 4.14 1.56 6.82
C LEU A 269 2.65 1.25 6.62
N TRP A 270 2.31 0.58 5.52
CA TRP A 270 0.93 0.25 5.22
C TRP A 270 0.30 -0.74 6.21
N THR A 271 1.06 -1.70 6.73
CA THR A 271 0.60 -2.56 7.84
C THR A 271 0.28 -1.72 9.07
N MET A 272 1.12 -0.75 9.42
CA MET A 272 0.86 0.17 10.52
C MET A 272 -0.43 0.97 10.28
N LEU A 273 -0.54 1.66 9.14
CA LEU A 273 -1.73 2.44 8.80
C LEU A 273 -3.02 1.60 8.90
N ARG A 274 -3.07 0.41 8.32
CA ARG A 274 -4.25 -0.47 8.38
C ARG A 274 -4.57 -0.97 9.78
N THR A 275 -3.55 -1.31 10.57
CA THR A 275 -3.73 -1.77 11.96
C THR A 275 -4.38 -0.70 12.84
N PHE A 276 -4.11 0.57 12.52
CA PHE A 276 -4.71 1.73 13.18
C PHE A 276 -5.98 2.24 12.46
N GLY A 277 -6.52 1.48 11.51
CA GLY A 277 -7.83 1.74 10.93
C GLY A 277 -7.84 2.58 9.66
N TYR A 278 -6.69 2.86 9.05
CA TYR A 278 -6.65 3.65 7.80
C TYR A 278 -6.77 2.75 6.57
N ASN A 279 -7.61 3.16 5.62
CA ASN A 279 -7.77 2.50 4.32
C ASN A 279 -6.67 2.94 3.33
N ASN A 280 -6.76 2.46 2.08
CA ASN A 280 -5.77 2.76 1.02
C ASN A 280 -5.74 4.25 0.61
N ASP A 281 -6.76 5.04 0.96
CA ASP A 281 -6.82 6.50 0.72
C ASP A 281 -6.35 7.29 1.95
N ILE A 282 -5.81 6.59 2.96
CA ILE A 282 -5.39 7.11 4.26
C ILE A 282 -6.54 7.80 5.00
N ARG A 283 -7.73 7.19 4.94
CA ARG A 283 -8.92 7.63 5.68
C ARG A 283 -9.29 6.59 6.72
N LEU A 284 -9.79 7.03 7.87
CA LEU A 284 -10.25 6.12 8.91
C LEU A 284 -11.47 5.35 8.41
N VAL A 285 -11.46 4.03 8.54
CA VAL A 285 -12.59 3.17 8.16
C VAL A 285 -13.76 3.33 9.13
N ASP A 286 -14.99 3.32 8.63
CA ASP A 286 -16.20 3.55 9.42
C ASP A 286 -16.37 2.53 10.57
N GLU A 287 -15.86 1.32 10.41
CA GLU A 287 -15.91 0.26 11.44
C GLU A 287 -15.13 0.62 12.71
N MET A 288 -14.09 1.45 12.58
CA MET A 288 -13.35 1.99 13.72
C MET A 288 -14.13 3.08 14.46
N ILE A 289 -15.26 3.51 13.91
CA ILE A 289 -16.10 4.57 14.46
C ILE A 289 -17.35 3.91 15.02
N PRO A 290 -17.52 3.90 16.34
CA PRO A 290 -18.57 3.14 16.98
C PRO A 290 -19.93 3.86 16.87
N TYR A 291 -20.45 4.02 15.66
CA TYR A 291 -21.76 4.65 15.38
C TYR A 291 -22.93 3.89 16.03
N SER A 292 -22.76 2.58 16.26
CA SER A 292 -23.82 1.65 16.67
C SER A 292 -23.77 1.20 18.13
N SER A 293 -22.70 1.49 18.86
CA SER A 293 -22.54 1.02 20.25
C SER A 293 -23.34 1.85 21.25
N PHE A 294 -23.75 3.06 20.88
CA PHE A 294 -24.50 3.96 21.75
C PHE A 294 -26.00 3.96 21.42
N LYS A 295 -26.78 3.17 22.16
CA LYS A 295 -28.24 3.23 22.11
C LYS A 295 -28.74 4.33 23.03
N ARG A 296 -29.23 5.42 22.45
CA ARG A 296 -29.94 6.47 23.20
C ARG A 296 -31.24 5.91 23.79
N ILE A 297 -31.42 6.10 25.09
CA ILE A 297 -32.72 5.89 25.75
C ILE A 297 -33.52 7.19 25.60
N LEU A 298 -34.86 7.09 25.50
CA LEU A 298 -35.72 8.29 25.54
C LEU A 298 -35.39 9.11 26.81
N ASP A 299 -35.35 10.43 26.66
CA ASP A 299 -35.09 11.41 27.73
C ASP A 299 -33.65 11.47 28.28
N GLN A 300 -32.67 10.85 27.61
CA GLN A 300 -31.25 10.95 27.97
C GLN A 300 -30.51 12.07 27.19
N SER A 301 -29.70 12.87 27.90
CA SER A 301 -28.70 13.77 27.30
C SER A 301 -27.33 13.08 27.14
N VAL A 302 -26.56 13.50 26.14
CA VAL A 302 -25.20 13.01 25.89
C VAL A 302 -24.25 14.18 26.01
N GLU A 303 -23.29 14.08 26.91
CA GLU A 303 -22.27 15.08 27.15
C GLU A 303 -20.88 14.46 27.03
N LEU A 304 -19.89 15.29 26.72
CA LEU A 304 -18.50 14.86 26.68
C LEU A 304 -17.99 14.65 28.10
N THR A 305 -17.25 13.58 28.32
CA THR A 305 -16.55 13.36 29.59
C THR A 305 -15.44 14.40 29.78
N ASN A 306 -14.99 14.61 31.03
CA ASN A 306 -13.84 15.48 31.31
C ASN A 306 -12.57 15.02 30.56
N GLU A 307 -12.42 13.71 30.36
CA GLU A 307 -11.34 13.13 29.58
C GLU A 307 -11.44 13.53 28.10
N ALA A 308 -12.63 13.38 27.49
CA ALA A 308 -12.86 13.79 26.11
C ALA A 308 -12.66 15.31 25.93
N ILE A 309 -13.14 16.13 26.87
CA ILE A 309 -12.90 17.58 26.88
C ILE A 309 -11.40 17.88 27.00
N GLY A 310 -10.68 17.16 27.85
CA GLY A 310 -9.23 17.27 27.99
C GLY A 310 -8.50 16.96 26.69
N SER A 311 -8.88 15.86 26.02
CA SER A 311 -8.35 15.51 24.69
C SER A 311 -8.62 16.60 23.66
N LEU A 312 -9.84 17.11 23.58
CA LEU A 312 -10.19 18.20 22.65
C LEU A 312 -9.42 19.50 22.95
N ARG A 313 -9.18 19.82 24.22
CA ARG A 313 -8.35 20.98 24.60
C ARG A 313 -6.90 20.80 24.14
N ARG A 314 -6.32 19.61 24.30
CA ARG A 314 -4.96 19.31 23.81
C ARG A 314 -4.88 19.52 22.29
N VAL A 315 -5.85 18.99 21.55
CA VAL A 315 -5.96 19.19 20.10
C VAL A 315 -6.11 20.68 19.77
N TYR A 316 -7.01 21.41 20.43
CA TYR A 316 -7.23 22.84 20.20
C TYR A 316 -5.96 23.68 20.41
N HIS A 317 -5.23 23.43 21.51
CA HIS A 317 -4.01 24.14 21.82
C HIS A 317 -2.88 23.85 20.83
N ARG A 318 -2.83 22.63 20.26
CA ARG A 318 -1.87 22.26 19.23
C ARG A 318 -1.97 23.13 17.97
N PHE A 319 -3.17 23.52 17.56
CA PHE A 319 -3.40 24.35 16.38
C PHE A 319 -3.35 25.86 16.64
N ASN A 320 -3.07 26.29 17.89
CA ASN A 320 -2.74 27.67 18.26
C ASN A 320 -3.58 28.77 17.57
N ASN A 321 -4.92 28.61 17.65
CA ASN A 321 -6.01 29.35 16.97
C ASN A 321 -6.44 28.76 15.62
N LEU A 322 -7.56 28.01 15.66
CA LEU A 322 -8.19 27.38 14.50
C LEU A 322 -8.68 28.43 13.48
N GLY A 323 -7.83 28.76 12.50
CA GLY A 323 -8.25 29.45 11.28
C GLY A 323 -8.95 28.49 10.30
N PRO A 324 -9.65 29.01 9.27
CA PRO A 324 -10.39 28.18 8.30
C PRO A 324 -9.52 27.11 7.61
N GLN A 325 -8.28 27.45 7.26
CA GLN A 325 -7.32 26.50 6.64
C GLN A 325 -6.83 25.43 7.62
N MET A 326 -6.75 25.75 8.91
CA MET A 326 -6.34 24.80 9.95
C MET A 326 -7.47 23.83 10.29
N MET A 327 -8.73 24.26 10.15
CA MET A 327 -9.89 23.36 10.27
C MET A 327 -9.88 22.27 9.20
N GLU A 328 -9.55 22.61 7.95
CA GLU A 328 -9.44 21.59 6.89
C GLU A 328 -8.35 20.56 7.20
N SER A 329 -7.18 21.00 7.69
CA SER A 329 -6.09 20.11 8.10
C SER A 329 -6.48 19.23 9.30
N LEU A 330 -7.19 19.79 10.30
CA LEU A 330 -7.63 19.04 11.48
C LEU A 330 -8.55 17.86 11.12
N PHE A 331 -9.42 18.06 10.14
CA PHE A 331 -10.37 17.04 9.70
C PHE A 331 -9.92 16.27 8.44
N GLU A 332 -8.66 16.40 8.02
CA GLU A 332 -8.16 15.78 6.77
C GLU A 332 -8.23 14.25 6.79
N THR A 333 -8.15 13.64 7.98
CA THR A 333 -8.26 12.19 8.20
C THR A 333 -9.64 11.75 8.68
N ALA A 334 -10.57 12.70 8.86
CA ALA A 334 -11.93 12.40 9.27
C ALA A 334 -12.69 11.65 8.16
N PRO A 335 -13.70 10.83 8.49
CA PRO A 335 -14.56 10.21 7.51
C PRO A 335 -15.38 11.27 6.76
N GLU A 336 -15.60 11.04 5.47
CA GLU A 336 -16.57 11.83 4.70
C GLU A 336 -17.99 11.37 5.04
N ARG A 337 -18.92 12.31 5.11
CA ARG A 337 -20.34 12.06 5.37
C ARG A 337 -21.08 11.47 4.18
#